data_AF-A0A7X3H1K2-F1
#
_entry.id   AF-A0A7X3H1K2-F1
#
_cell.length_a   1.000
_cell.length_b   1.000
_cell.length_c   1.000
_cell.angle_alpha   90.00
_cell.angle_beta   90.00
_cell.angle_gamma   90.00
#
_symmetry.space_group_name_H-M   'P 1'
#
loop_
_entity.id
_entity.type
_entity.pdbx_description
1 polymer ?
#
loop_
_entity_poly.entity_id
_entity_poly.type
_entity_poly.pdbx_seq_one_letter_code
_entity_poly.pdbx_strand_id
1 'polypeptide(L)'
;MIKAPRSRIYQGVLRHRRFTPRKHAFSYQVWMAWLDLDELPELFDDVPGFSARGPALIRFKREDYLGPTDRPLKTAVREALIRHLGTAPDGRIYVLTQLRTLGMIFNPITLYYAYDQYGRLAAVLSEVTNTPWQERTQYACQVTPERHSHRASFTKNMHVSPFNPMYMTYHWRFNTPDERLLLHMENWKEEHCHFDSTLTLDAVPATRKQLLRVLRRHPWMSLKTVAGIHYQALRLWLKRVPIHSHAKRKETPS
;
A
#
# COMPACT_ATOMS: atom_id res chain seq x y z
N MET A 1 -23.47 5.58 -11.27
CA MET A 1 -22.71 5.49 -10.00
C MET A 1 -23.45 4.61 -9.01
N ILE A 2 -22.71 3.77 -8.30
CA ILE A 2 -23.25 2.85 -7.29
C ILE A 2 -23.84 3.65 -6.11
N LYS A 3 -25.12 3.41 -5.79
CA LYS A 3 -25.87 4.15 -4.76
C LYS A 3 -25.37 3.87 -3.34
N ALA A 4 -24.91 2.64 -3.07
CA ALA A 4 -24.33 2.20 -1.81
C ALA A 4 -23.03 1.42 -2.09
N PRO A 5 -21.89 2.12 -2.27
CA PRO A 5 -20.63 1.46 -2.60
C PRO A 5 -20.07 0.70 -1.40
N ARG A 6 -19.54 -0.49 -1.65
CA ARG A 6 -18.71 -1.26 -0.70
C ARG A 6 -17.32 -0.65 -0.60
N SER A 7 -16.87 -0.01 -1.68
CA SER A 7 -15.65 0.78 -1.70
C SER A 7 -15.69 1.93 -0.69
N ARG A 8 -14.54 2.23 -0.10
CA ARG A 8 -14.35 3.21 0.97
C ARG A 8 -13.12 4.07 0.65
N ILE A 9 -13.07 5.24 1.28
CA ILE A 9 -11.85 6.04 1.39
C ILE A 9 -11.40 5.95 2.84
N TYR A 10 -10.18 5.49 3.04
CA TYR A 10 -9.54 5.48 4.34
C TYR A 10 -8.70 6.73 4.52
N GLN A 11 -8.86 7.41 5.65
CA GLN A 11 -8.12 8.63 5.99
C GLN A 11 -7.53 8.50 7.38
N GLY A 12 -6.30 8.97 7.56
CA GLY A 12 -5.68 8.94 8.87
C GLY A 12 -4.19 9.23 8.82
N VAL A 13 -3.42 8.52 9.63
CA VAL A 13 -2.01 8.84 9.89
C VAL A 13 -1.11 7.68 9.52
N LEU A 14 -0.01 8.00 8.84
CA LEU A 14 1.15 7.13 8.69
C LEU A 14 2.28 7.69 9.54
N ARG A 15 2.74 6.88 10.49
CA ARG A 15 3.90 7.16 11.33
C ARG A 15 5.06 6.28 10.90
N HIS A 16 6.24 6.88 10.85
CA HIS A 16 7.51 6.18 10.67
C HIS A 16 8.41 6.46 11.87
N ARG A 17 9.02 5.40 12.41
CA ARG A 17 10.03 5.48 13.47
C ARG A 17 11.23 4.67 13.07
N ARG A 18 12.39 5.30 13.09
CA ARG A 18 13.70 4.69 12.94
C ARG A 18 14.38 4.72 14.30
N PHE A 19 14.89 3.59 14.74
CA PHE A 19 15.63 3.46 15.99
C PHE A 19 17.15 3.48 15.77
N THR A 20 17.60 2.92 14.65
CA THR A 20 19.03 2.80 14.30
C THR A 20 19.34 3.31 12.88
N PRO A 21 20.56 3.82 12.62
CA PRO A 21 21.62 4.13 13.60
C PRO A 21 21.34 5.40 14.42
N ARG A 22 20.41 6.24 13.98
CA ARG A 22 19.96 7.44 14.71
C ARG A 22 18.44 7.44 14.84
N LYS A 23 17.97 7.77 16.04
CA LYS A 23 16.53 7.90 16.31
C LYS A 23 15.94 9.03 15.45
N HIS A 24 14.90 8.70 14.70
CA HIS A 24 14.14 9.66 13.93
C HIS A 24 12.69 9.19 13.79
N ALA A 25 11.74 10.08 14.02
CA ALA A 25 10.33 9.77 13.89
C ALA A 25 9.61 10.93 13.22
N PHE A 26 8.63 10.59 12.39
CA PHE A 26 7.72 11.55 11.79
C PHE A 26 6.37 10.89 11.51
N SER A 27 5.34 11.70 11.42
CA SER A 27 3.99 11.27 11.06
C SER A 27 3.35 12.27 10.13
N TYR A 28 2.52 11.81 9.21
CA TYR A 28 1.81 12.67 8.28
C TYR A 28 0.43 12.09 7.95
N GLN A 29 -0.47 13.00 7.57
CA GLN A 29 -1.82 12.63 7.15
C GLN A 29 -1.78 11.95 5.77
N VAL A 30 -2.55 10.89 5.64
CA VAL A 30 -2.60 10.05 4.45
C VAL A 30 -4.03 9.66 4.12
N TRP A 31 -4.25 9.71 2.82
CA TRP A 31 -5.26 9.09 2.01
C TRP A 31 -5.05 7.69 1.46
N MET A 32 -5.98 6.75 1.58
CA MET A 32 -5.94 5.54 0.73
C MET A 32 -7.33 5.18 0.21
N ALA A 33 -7.40 4.79 -1.06
CA ALA A 33 -8.59 4.20 -1.65
C ALA A 33 -8.68 2.73 -1.23
N TRP A 34 -9.82 2.32 -0.69
CA TRP A 34 -10.20 0.92 -0.48
C TRP A 34 -11.26 0.57 -1.50
N LEU A 35 -10.86 -0.09 -2.58
CA LEU A 35 -11.73 -0.33 -3.71
C LEU A 35 -12.11 -1.79 -3.77
N ASP A 36 -13.41 -2.07 -3.84
CA ASP A 36 -13.89 -3.37 -4.27
C ASP A 36 -13.58 -3.50 -5.75
N LEU A 37 -12.80 -4.53 -6.13
CA LEU A 37 -12.43 -4.71 -7.53
C LEU A 37 -13.64 -5.04 -8.42
N ASP A 38 -14.75 -5.50 -7.86
CA ASP A 38 -16.00 -5.76 -8.58
C ASP A 38 -16.84 -4.48 -8.80
N GLU A 39 -16.44 -3.35 -8.21
CA GLU A 39 -17.11 -2.05 -8.41
C GLU A 39 -16.40 -1.16 -9.42
N LEU A 40 -15.21 -1.57 -9.89
CA LEU A 40 -14.48 -0.86 -10.93
C LEU A 40 -14.82 -1.44 -12.31
N PRO A 41 -14.97 -0.60 -13.33
CA PRO A 41 -14.77 0.87 -13.34
C PRO A 41 -15.97 1.73 -12.89
N GLU A 42 -17.16 1.16 -12.70
CA GLU A 42 -18.45 1.86 -12.54
C GLU A 42 -18.53 2.80 -11.32
N LEU A 43 -17.71 2.56 -10.31
CA LEU A 43 -17.59 3.41 -9.12
C LEU A 43 -17.28 4.87 -9.48
N PHE A 44 -16.53 5.10 -10.56
CA PHE A 44 -16.04 6.44 -10.95
C PHE A 44 -16.81 7.10 -12.10
N ASP A 45 -17.72 6.39 -12.78
CA ASP A 45 -18.30 6.86 -14.05
C ASP A 45 -19.07 8.21 -13.96
N ASP A 46 -19.61 8.57 -12.78
CA ASP A 46 -20.31 9.88 -12.57
C ASP A 46 -19.65 10.78 -11.50
N VAL A 47 -18.35 10.58 -11.27
CA VAL A 47 -17.57 11.38 -10.30
C VAL A 47 -16.61 12.30 -11.07
N PRO A 48 -16.94 13.59 -11.25
CA PRO A 48 -16.04 14.54 -11.91
C PRO A 48 -14.64 14.52 -11.30
N GLY A 49 -13.61 14.44 -12.16
CA GLY A 49 -12.21 14.39 -11.76
C GLY A 49 -11.70 13.01 -11.31
N PHE A 50 -12.55 11.98 -11.27
CA PHE A 50 -12.15 10.59 -11.09
C PHE A 50 -12.37 9.77 -12.36
N SER A 51 -11.54 8.77 -12.59
CA SER A 51 -11.80 7.77 -13.64
C SER A 51 -11.04 6.48 -13.40
N ALA A 52 -11.62 5.36 -13.85
CA ALA A 52 -10.92 4.10 -14.05
C ALA A 52 -10.75 3.74 -15.54
N ARG A 53 -11.37 4.50 -16.45
CA ARG A 53 -11.39 4.24 -17.90
C ARG A 53 -10.42 5.12 -18.67
N GLY A 54 -10.38 6.41 -18.36
CA GLY A 54 -9.66 7.43 -19.11
C GLY A 54 -8.85 8.39 -18.23
N PRO A 55 -8.21 9.40 -18.83
CA PRO A 55 -7.51 10.46 -18.11
C PRO A 55 -8.44 11.22 -17.15
N ALA A 56 -7.96 11.47 -15.94
CA ALA A 56 -8.66 12.24 -14.91
C ALA A 56 -7.64 12.80 -13.90
N LEU A 57 -8.08 13.75 -13.06
CA LEU A 57 -7.24 14.32 -12.01
C LEU A 57 -6.82 13.25 -11.00
N ILE A 58 -7.74 12.36 -10.61
CA ILE A 58 -7.46 11.18 -9.80
C ILE A 58 -7.88 9.95 -10.61
N ARG A 59 -6.96 9.02 -10.88
CA ARG A 59 -7.22 7.89 -11.76
C ARG A 59 -6.78 6.57 -11.14
N PHE A 60 -7.64 5.57 -11.25
CA PHE A 60 -7.23 4.18 -11.15
C PHE A 60 -6.76 3.70 -12.53
N LYS A 61 -5.48 3.35 -12.65
CA LYS A 61 -4.86 2.90 -13.90
C LYS A 61 -4.34 1.48 -13.72
N ARG A 62 -4.85 0.52 -14.51
CA ARG A 62 -4.56 -0.92 -14.34
C ARG A 62 -3.06 -1.22 -14.31
N GLU A 63 -2.27 -0.52 -15.11
CA GLU A 63 -0.81 -0.70 -15.24
C GLU A 63 -0.01 -0.27 -14.00
N ASP A 64 -0.63 0.50 -13.09
CA ASP A 64 0.02 0.93 -11.86
C ASP A 64 0.06 -0.18 -10.79
N TYR A 65 -0.67 -1.27 -11.00
CA TYR A 65 -0.90 -2.35 -10.03
C TYR A 65 -0.25 -3.67 -10.45
N LEU A 66 -0.51 -4.71 -9.66
CA LEU A 66 0.07 -6.05 -9.81
C LEU A 66 -0.03 -6.56 -11.25
N GLY A 67 1.11 -6.96 -11.81
CA GLY A 67 1.19 -7.62 -13.11
C GLY A 67 0.80 -9.12 -13.02
N PRO A 68 0.48 -9.76 -14.16
CA PRO A 68 0.44 -9.20 -15.51
C PRO A 68 -0.80 -8.31 -15.74
N THR A 69 -0.69 -7.31 -16.63
CA THR A 69 -1.71 -6.25 -16.84
C THR A 69 -2.68 -6.52 -18.00
N ASP A 70 -2.44 -7.60 -18.75
CA ASP A 70 -3.29 -8.11 -19.84
C ASP A 70 -4.65 -8.65 -19.36
N ARG A 71 -4.79 -8.87 -18.05
CA ARG A 71 -5.98 -9.45 -17.41
C ARG A 71 -6.51 -8.55 -16.28
N PRO A 72 -7.78 -8.75 -15.86
CA PRO A 72 -8.34 -8.06 -14.71
C PRO A 72 -7.46 -8.19 -13.47
N LEU A 73 -7.34 -7.10 -12.70
CA LEU A 73 -6.49 -7.07 -11.51
C LEU A 73 -6.87 -8.16 -10.50
N LYS A 74 -8.18 -8.41 -10.34
CA LYS A 74 -8.71 -9.47 -9.48
C LYS A 74 -8.14 -10.85 -9.84
N THR A 75 -8.01 -11.15 -11.13
CA THR A 75 -7.41 -12.39 -11.63
C THR A 75 -5.92 -12.47 -11.31
N ALA A 76 -5.17 -11.40 -11.62
CA ALA A 76 -3.73 -11.35 -11.31
C ALA A 76 -3.43 -11.52 -9.82
N VAL A 77 -4.28 -10.97 -8.94
CA VAL A 77 -4.16 -11.14 -7.48
C VAL A 77 -4.38 -12.60 -7.07
N ARG A 78 -5.40 -13.27 -7.59
CA ARG A 78 -5.65 -14.69 -7.28
C ARG A 78 -4.51 -15.58 -7.74
N GLU A 79 -4.01 -15.36 -8.95
CA GLU A 79 -2.85 -16.10 -9.47
C GLU A 79 -1.61 -15.88 -8.59
N ALA A 80 -1.37 -14.65 -8.14
CA ALA A 80 -0.28 -14.36 -7.21
C ALA A 80 -0.46 -15.06 -5.86
N LEU A 81 -1.68 -15.04 -5.30
CA LEU A 81 -1.98 -15.76 -4.06
C LEU A 81 -1.75 -17.27 -4.21
N ILE A 82 -2.18 -17.89 -5.31
CA ILE A 82 -1.91 -19.31 -5.60
C ILE A 82 -0.40 -19.57 -5.67
N ARG A 83 0.37 -18.71 -6.36
CA ARG A 83 1.83 -18.87 -6.44
C ARG A 83 2.52 -18.80 -5.08
N HIS A 84 2.07 -17.91 -4.19
CA HIS A 84 2.71 -17.70 -2.88
C HIS A 84 2.18 -18.63 -1.78
N LEU A 85 0.90 -19.02 -1.83
CA LEU A 85 0.21 -19.72 -0.74
C LEU A 85 -0.36 -21.09 -1.16
N GLY A 86 -0.19 -21.49 -2.42
CA GLY A 86 -0.76 -22.71 -3.02
C GLY A 86 -2.26 -22.65 -3.34
N THR A 87 -2.97 -21.69 -2.75
CA THR A 87 -4.43 -21.51 -2.87
C THR A 87 -4.78 -20.03 -2.90
N ALA A 88 -5.97 -19.69 -3.42
CA ALA A 88 -6.53 -18.34 -3.33
C ALA A 88 -8.01 -18.38 -2.93
N PRO A 89 -8.48 -17.44 -2.10
CA PRO A 89 -9.90 -17.27 -1.83
C PRO A 89 -10.70 -16.96 -3.10
N ASP A 90 -11.90 -17.51 -3.17
CA ASP A 90 -12.83 -17.43 -4.30
C ASP A 90 -13.78 -16.21 -4.22
N GLY A 91 -13.85 -15.55 -3.08
CA GLY A 91 -14.71 -14.40 -2.84
C GLY A 91 -14.16 -13.07 -3.38
N ARG A 92 -14.54 -11.99 -2.69
CA ARG A 92 -14.24 -10.60 -3.09
C ARG A 92 -12.78 -10.25 -2.83
N ILE A 93 -12.28 -9.31 -3.62
CA ILE A 93 -10.94 -8.76 -3.42
C ILE A 93 -11.07 -7.24 -3.33
N TYR A 94 -10.58 -6.71 -2.22
CA TYR A 94 -10.43 -5.27 -2.03
C TYR A 94 -8.98 -4.87 -2.20
N VAL A 95 -8.74 -3.70 -2.78
CA VAL A 95 -7.40 -3.10 -2.86
C VAL A 95 -7.33 -1.85 -2.00
N LEU A 96 -6.34 -1.79 -1.10
CA LEU A 96 -5.94 -0.57 -0.39
C LEU A 96 -4.72 0.03 -1.10
N THR A 97 -4.88 1.24 -1.63
CA THR A 97 -3.84 1.89 -2.45
C THR A 97 -3.95 3.41 -2.46
N GLN A 98 -2.87 4.10 -2.87
CA GLN A 98 -2.99 5.44 -3.42
C GLN A 98 -3.34 5.40 -4.92
N LEU A 99 -4.17 6.34 -5.36
CA LEU A 99 -4.52 6.51 -6.77
C LEU A 99 -3.58 7.51 -7.44
N ARG A 100 -3.40 7.35 -8.76
CA ARG A 100 -2.65 8.31 -9.56
C ARG A 100 -3.34 9.67 -9.49
N THR A 101 -2.61 10.70 -9.11
CA THR A 101 -3.12 12.07 -8.95
C THR A 101 -2.30 13.01 -9.82
N LEU A 102 -2.96 13.79 -10.68
CA LEU A 102 -2.35 14.71 -11.66
C LEU A 102 -1.26 14.03 -12.52
N GLY A 103 -1.53 12.78 -12.94
CA GLY A 103 -0.58 12.01 -13.75
C GLY A 103 0.59 11.41 -12.97
N MET A 104 0.73 11.64 -11.66
CA MET A 104 1.79 11.08 -10.81
C MET A 104 1.22 10.03 -9.85
N ILE A 105 2.00 8.98 -9.55
CA ILE A 105 1.65 8.01 -8.51
C ILE A 105 2.80 7.89 -7.52
N PHE A 106 2.50 8.03 -6.24
CA PHE A 106 3.44 7.77 -5.14
C PHE A 106 2.82 6.73 -4.21
N ASN A 107 2.94 5.47 -4.59
CA ASN A 107 2.28 4.37 -3.91
C ASN A 107 3.31 3.36 -3.39
N PRO A 108 3.86 3.56 -2.17
CA PRO A 108 4.93 2.72 -1.65
C PRO A 108 4.47 1.28 -1.36
N ILE A 109 3.18 1.08 -1.10
CA ILE A 109 2.59 -0.22 -0.81
C ILE A 109 1.16 -0.30 -1.32
N THR A 110 0.85 -1.38 -2.03
CA THR A 110 -0.52 -1.80 -2.33
C THR A 110 -0.83 -3.06 -1.53
N LEU A 111 -2.02 -3.12 -0.93
CA LEU A 111 -2.49 -4.31 -0.22
C LEU A 111 -3.77 -4.81 -0.88
N TYR A 112 -3.82 -6.11 -1.14
CA TYR A 112 -4.97 -6.82 -1.66
C TYR A 112 -5.51 -7.74 -0.58
N TYR A 113 -6.74 -7.48 -0.16
CA TYR A 113 -7.45 -8.25 0.86
C TYR A 113 -8.41 -9.19 0.16
N ALA A 114 -8.13 -10.49 0.21
CA ALA A 114 -8.91 -11.54 -0.43
C ALA A 114 -9.82 -12.22 0.60
N TYR A 115 -11.11 -12.20 0.31
CA TYR A 115 -12.16 -12.76 1.14
C TYR A 115 -12.64 -14.09 0.56
N ASP A 116 -13.13 -14.99 1.41
CA ASP A 116 -13.82 -16.20 0.99
C ASP A 116 -15.25 -15.90 0.48
N GLN A 117 -15.91 -16.91 -0.08
CA GLN A 117 -17.32 -16.84 -0.50
C GLN A 117 -18.31 -16.43 0.61
N TYR A 118 -17.93 -16.60 1.89
CA TYR A 118 -18.74 -16.22 3.05
C TYR A 118 -18.49 -14.78 3.51
N GLY A 119 -17.64 -14.02 2.79
CA GLY A 119 -17.33 -12.64 3.12
C GLY A 119 -16.38 -12.48 4.30
N ARG A 120 -15.58 -13.50 4.62
CA ARG A 120 -14.56 -13.45 5.68
C ARG A 120 -13.17 -13.31 5.08
N LEU A 121 -12.33 -12.48 5.69
CA LEU A 121 -10.95 -12.29 5.21
C LEU A 121 -10.18 -13.59 5.37
N ALA A 122 -9.54 -14.05 4.29
CA ALA A 122 -8.84 -15.34 4.25
C ALA A 122 -7.37 -15.20 3.84
N ALA A 123 -7.02 -14.20 3.02
CA ALA A 123 -5.63 -13.91 2.69
C ALA A 123 -5.37 -12.43 2.44
N VAL A 124 -4.13 -12.01 2.65
CA VAL A 124 -3.63 -10.68 2.27
C VAL A 124 -2.39 -10.83 1.42
N LEU A 125 -2.40 -10.21 0.24
CA LEU A 125 -1.24 -10.03 -0.63
C LEU A 125 -0.82 -8.57 -0.57
N SER A 126 0.48 -8.30 -0.41
CA SER A 126 1.04 -6.98 -0.51
C SER A 126 1.98 -6.89 -1.69
N GLU A 127 2.00 -5.74 -2.36
CA GLU A 127 3.02 -5.37 -3.34
C GLU A 127 3.70 -4.10 -2.85
N VAL A 128 4.95 -4.23 -2.45
CA VAL A 128 5.78 -3.13 -1.98
C VAL A 128 6.62 -2.64 -3.16
N THR A 129 6.51 -1.34 -3.47
CA THR A 129 7.25 -0.71 -4.58
C THR A 129 8.36 0.15 -4.03
N ASN A 130 9.59 -0.13 -4.46
CA ASN A 130 10.77 0.66 -4.12
C ASN A 130 10.85 1.88 -5.04
N THR A 131 10.56 3.08 -4.52
CA THR A 131 10.68 4.33 -5.28
C THR A 131 12.04 4.96 -4.96
N PRO A 132 12.88 5.36 -5.94
CA PRO A 132 12.59 5.55 -7.37
C PRO A 132 12.89 4.35 -8.30
N TRP A 133 13.48 3.26 -7.80
CA TRP A 133 14.01 2.17 -8.64
C TRP A 133 12.95 1.23 -9.26
N GLN A 134 11.67 1.44 -8.96
CA GLN A 134 10.50 0.70 -9.46
C GLN A 134 10.52 -0.82 -9.24
N GLU A 135 11.44 -1.34 -8.43
CA GLU A 135 11.43 -2.74 -8.02
C GLU A 135 10.19 -3.03 -7.17
N ARG A 136 9.51 -4.14 -7.48
CA ARG A 136 8.31 -4.57 -6.75
C ARG A 136 8.56 -5.94 -6.13
N THR A 137 8.20 -6.11 -4.86
CA THR A 137 8.17 -7.42 -4.20
C THR A 137 6.83 -7.66 -3.59
N GLN A 138 6.44 -8.93 -3.67
CA GLN A 138 5.19 -9.43 -3.16
C GLN A 138 5.43 -10.18 -1.85
N TYR A 139 4.56 -9.93 -0.87
CA TYR A 139 4.47 -10.76 0.34
C TYR A 139 3.02 -11.16 0.53
N ALA A 140 2.78 -12.45 0.74
CA ALA A 140 1.44 -12.99 0.94
C ALA A 140 1.36 -13.73 2.28
N CYS A 141 0.23 -13.59 2.97
CA CYS A 141 -0.05 -14.38 4.17
C CYS A 141 -1.50 -14.84 4.17
N GLN A 142 -1.71 -16.05 4.68
CA GLN A 142 -3.03 -16.52 5.07
C GLN A 142 -3.41 -15.88 6.41
N VAL A 143 -4.71 -15.64 6.59
CA VAL A 143 -5.25 -15.17 7.86
C VAL A 143 -6.25 -16.18 8.39
N THR A 144 -6.45 -16.18 9.71
CA THR A 144 -7.49 -16.99 10.36
C THR A 144 -8.79 -16.19 10.37
N PRO A 145 -9.83 -16.55 9.60
CA PRO A 145 -11.03 -15.73 9.42
C PRO A 145 -11.73 -15.32 10.72
N GLU A 146 -11.64 -16.16 11.76
CA GLU A 146 -12.28 -15.96 13.06
C GLU A 146 -11.58 -14.91 13.92
N ARG A 147 -10.35 -14.51 13.56
CA ARG A 147 -9.57 -13.52 14.31
C ARG A 147 -9.73 -12.15 13.68
N HIS A 148 -9.91 -11.13 14.53
CA HIS A 148 -9.86 -9.74 14.07
C HIS A 148 -8.42 -9.22 13.91
N SER A 149 -7.45 -9.76 14.67
CA SER A 149 -6.05 -9.37 14.60
C SER A 149 -5.18 -10.49 14.05
N HIS A 150 -4.30 -10.13 13.13
CA HIS A 150 -3.42 -11.03 12.39
C HIS A 150 -1.97 -10.64 12.57
N ARG A 151 -1.09 -11.64 12.40
CA ARG A 151 0.36 -11.46 12.40
C ARG A 151 0.95 -12.21 11.22
N ALA A 152 1.95 -11.62 10.58
CA ALA A 152 2.70 -12.27 9.52
C ALA A 152 4.18 -11.93 9.65
N SER A 153 5.05 -12.85 9.27
CA SER A 153 6.50 -12.65 9.28
C SER A 153 7.07 -12.99 7.92
N PHE A 154 7.92 -12.12 7.39
CA PHE A 154 8.52 -12.29 6.06
C PHE A 154 10.01 -12.03 6.10
N THR A 155 10.80 -12.82 5.38
CA THR A 155 12.21 -12.49 5.13
C THR A 155 12.27 -11.38 4.09
N LYS A 156 12.94 -10.27 4.41
CA LYS A 156 13.06 -9.11 3.53
C LYS A 156 14.00 -9.40 2.37
N ASN A 157 13.41 -9.51 1.19
CA ASN A 157 14.14 -9.76 -0.07
C ASN A 157 14.42 -8.51 -0.92
N MET A 158 14.16 -7.28 -0.43
CA MET A 158 14.43 -6.03 -1.18
C MET A 158 14.95 -4.86 -0.34
N HIS A 159 15.73 -3.99 -1.00
CA HIS A 159 16.26 -2.72 -0.51
C HIS A 159 15.21 -1.59 -0.57
N VAL A 160 14.08 -1.74 0.12
CA VAL A 160 12.97 -0.75 0.03
C VAL A 160 13.28 0.63 0.65
N SER A 161 14.48 0.80 1.24
CA SER A 161 14.98 2.07 1.73
C SER A 161 16.51 2.08 1.63
N PRO A 162 17.14 3.13 1.07
CA PRO A 162 18.61 3.27 1.02
C PRO A 162 19.26 3.43 2.41
N PHE A 163 18.44 3.46 3.47
CA PHE A 163 18.86 3.62 4.86
C PHE A 163 18.64 2.36 5.70
N ASN A 164 18.18 1.24 5.13
CA ASN A 164 18.06 -0.04 5.84
C ASN A 164 18.98 -1.09 5.20
N PRO A 165 19.81 -1.80 5.99
CA PRO A 165 20.59 -2.91 5.45
C PRO A 165 19.73 -4.01 4.81
N MET A 166 20.30 -4.72 3.84
CA MET A 166 19.77 -6.00 3.35
C MET A 166 19.79 -7.04 4.47
N TYR A 167 18.91 -8.04 4.37
CA TYR A 167 18.71 -9.12 5.35
C TYR A 167 18.06 -8.64 6.67
N MET A 168 16.74 -8.48 6.62
CA MET A 168 15.91 -8.18 7.80
C MET A 168 14.69 -9.10 7.83
N THR A 169 14.09 -9.26 9.00
CA THR A 169 12.79 -9.90 9.15
C THR A 169 11.73 -8.83 9.29
N TYR A 170 10.69 -8.90 8.46
CA TYR A 170 9.50 -8.11 8.63
C TYR A 170 8.57 -8.80 9.62
N HIS A 171 8.10 -8.06 10.63
CA HIS A 171 6.99 -8.48 11.48
C HIS A 171 5.81 -7.55 11.25
N TRP A 172 4.71 -8.11 10.76
CA TRP A 172 3.50 -7.39 10.44
C TRP A 172 2.43 -7.71 11.48
N ARG A 173 1.67 -6.69 11.85
CA ARG A 173 0.46 -6.80 12.67
C ARG A 173 -0.61 -5.96 12.02
N PHE A 174 -1.74 -6.56 11.72
CA PHE A 174 -2.85 -5.86 11.07
C PHE A 174 -4.18 -6.44 11.50
N ASN A 175 -5.26 -5.67 11.32
CA ASN A 175 -6.60 -6.16 11.59
C ASN A 175 -7.34 -6.55 10.30
N THR A 176 -8.45 -7.26 10.46
CA THR A 176 -9.49 -7.36 9.42
C THR A 176 -10.13 -5.97 9.26
N PRO A 177 -9.97 -5.28 8.12
CA PRO A 177 -10.41 -3.88 8.01
C PRO A 177 -11.93 -3.75 7.95
N ASP A 178 -12.46 -2.78 8.70
CA ASP A 178 -13.86 -2.34 8.59
C ASP A 178 -13.97 -0.82 8.80
N GLU A 179 -14.51 -0.33 9.92
CA GLU A 179 -14.51 1.12 10.20
C GLU A 179 -13.09 1.65 10.39
N ARG A 180 -12.18 0.79 10.84
CA ARG A 180 -10.77 1.08 11.06
C ARG A 180 -9.86 0.09 10.37
N LEU A 181 -8.77 0.60 9.84
CA LEU A 181 -7.65 -0.17 9.32
C LEU A 181 -6.38 0.21 10.09
N LEU A 182 -5.76 -0.81 10.67
CA LEU A 182 -4.47 -0.75 11.33
C LEU A 182 -3.51 -1.69 10.60
N LEU A 183 -2.36 -1.14 10.19
CA LEU A 183 -1.23 -1.93 9.72
C LEU A 183 0.03 -1.42 10.41
N HIS A 184 0.68 -2.30 11.15
CA HIS A 184 1.96 -2.06 11.79
C HIS A 184 3.00 -2.99 11.18
N MET A 185 4.11 -2.44 10.74
CA MET A 185 5.24 -3.20 10.18
C MET A 185 6.50 -2.83 10.94
N GLU A 186 7.23 -3.84 11.38
CA GLU A 186 8.53 -3.71 12.01
C GLU A 186 9.60 -4.34 11.10
N ASN A 187 10.79 -3.76 11.07
CA ASN A 187 11.99 -4.30 10.42
C ASN A 187 13.00 -4.66 11.50
N TRP A 188 13.27 -5.96 11.63
CA TRP A 188 14.21 -6.50 12.61
C TRP A 188 15.49 -6.97 11.93
N LYS A 189 16.62 -6.71 12.56
CA LYS A 189 17.89 -7.34 12.22
C LYS A 189 18.46 -7.91 13.51
N GLU A 190 18.80 -9.19 13.49
CA GLU A 190 19.14 -9.95 14.70
C GLU A 190 18.02 -9.77 15.75
N GLU A 191 18.34 -9.34 16.96
CA GLU A 191 17.37 -9.11 18.06
C GLU A 191 16.95 -7.65 18.22
N HIS A 192 17.24 -6.79 17.23
CA HIS A 192 16.95 -5.35 17.32
C HIS A 192 15.94 -4.89 16.27
N CYS A 193 14.93 -4.15 16.71
CA CYS A 193 14.04 -3.43 15.80
C CYS A 193 14.73 -2.16 15.29
N HIS A 194 14.98 -2.11 13.98
CA HIS A 194 15.64 -0.97 13.33
C HIS A 194 14.66 0.13 12.95
N PHE A 195 13.45 -0.26 12.54
CA PHE A 195 12.45 0.64 12.00
C PHE A 195 11.05 0.05 12.16
N ASP A 196 10.08 0.91 12.45
CA ASP A 196 8.66 0.59 12.31
C ASP A 196 7.88 1.64 11.51
N SER A 197 6.81 1.15 10.89
CA SER A 197 5.75 1.97 10.32
C SER A 197 4.41 1.58 10.93
N THR A 198 3.58 2.58 11.19
CA THR A 198 2.20 2.38 11.68
C THR A 198 1.26 3.20 10.84
N LEU A 199 0.35 2.52 10.15
CA LEU A 199 -0.74 3.08 9.38
C LEU A 199 -2.03 2.89 10.17
N THR A 200 -2.70 3.99 10.48
CA THR A 200 -3.98 3.99 11.20
C THR A 200 -4.96 4.86 10.44
N LEU A 201 -6.02 4.24 9.93
CA LEU A 201 -6.97 4.90 9.05
C LEU A 201 -8.41 4.61 9.49
N ASP A 202 -9.26 5.62 9.39
CA ASP A 202 -10.71 5.50 9.56
C ASP A 202 -11.40 5.52 8.19
N ALA A 203 -12.43 4.69 8.04
CA ALA A 203 -13.13 4.53 6.78
C ALA A 203 -14.27 5.54 6.61
N VAL A 204 -14.44 6.04 5.38
CA VAL A 204 -15.66 6.70 4.93
C VAL A 204 -16.16 6.04 3.64
N PRO A 205 -17.48 5.88 3.43
CA PRO A 205 -17.99 5.32 2.18
C PRO A 205 -17.55 6.12 0.95
N ALA A 206 -17.17 5.45 -0.14
CA ALA A 206 -16.72 6.07 -1.39
C ALA A 206 -17.89 6.64 -2.24
N THR A 207 -18.79 7.37 -1.59
CA THR A 207 -19.90 8.06 -2.27
C THR A 207 -19.39 9.26 -3.08
N ARG A 208 -20.17 9.70 -4.08
CA ARG A 208 -19.89 10.92 -4.87
C ARG A 208 -19.42 12.10 -4.01
N LYS A 209 -20.15 12.36 -2.93
CA LYS A 209 -19.91 13.49 -2.02
C LYS A 209 -18.53 13.39 -1.36
N GLN A 210 -18.13 12.19 -0.94
CA GLN A 210 -16.83 11.98 -0.30
C GLN A 210 -15.68 12.01 -1.31
N LEU A 211 -15.86 11.43 -2.49
CA LEU A 211 -14.85 11.48 -3.56
C LEU A 211 -14.58 12.92 -4.01
N LEU A 212 -15.63 13.73 -4.25
CA LEU A 212 -15.47 15.15 -4.55
C LEU A 212 -14.83 15.95 -3.41
N ARG A 213 -15.08 15.57 -2.15
CA ARG A 213 -14.40 16.15 -0.99
C ARG A 213 -12.91 15.83 -0.97
N VAL A 214 -12.53 14.60 -1.32
CA VAL A 214 -11.13 14.20 -1.48
C VAL A 214 -10.48 15.06 -2.57
N LEU A 215 -11.09 15.13 -3.76
CA LEU A 215 -10.57 15.91 -4.89
C LEU A 215 -10.30 17.37 -4.51
N ARG A 216 -11.21 18.01 -3.77
CA ARG A 216 -11.04 19.39 -3.30
C ARG A 216 -9.90 19.58 -2.30
N ARG A 217 -9.66 18.60 -1.43
CA ARG A 217 -8.63 18.68 -0.38
C ARG A 217 -7.24 18.30 -0.90
N HIS A 218 -7.17 17.53 -1.98
CA HIS A 218 -5.96 16.81 -2.34
C HIS A 218 -4.81 17.62 -2.97
N PRO A 219 -5.04 18.64 -3.81
CA PRO A 219 -3.94 19.42 -4.41
C PRO A 219 -2.96 19.94 -3.34
N TRP A 220 -3.51 20.37 -2.20
CA TRP A 220 -2.76 20.89 -1.07
C TRP A 220 -2.09 19.81 -0.21
N MET A 221 -2.64 18.60 -0.16
CA MET A 221 -2.10 17.48 0.64
C MET A 221 -0.93 16.80 -0.07
N SER A 222 -1.01 16.53 -1.38
CA SER A 222 0.08 15.88 -2.12
C SER A 222 1.32 16.75 -2.15
N LEU A 223 1.17 18.06 -2.40
CA LEU A 223 2.27 19.00 -2.44
C LEU A 223 2.97 19.10 -1.08
N LYS A 224 2.20 19.16 0.02
CA LYS A 224 2.72 19.16 1.40
C LYS A 224 3.43 17.85 1.76
N THR A 225 2.90 16.70 1.36
CA THR A 225 3.54 15.40 1.63
C THR A 225 4.84 15.25 0.85
N VAL A 226 4.86 15.58 -0.44
CA VAL A 226 6.09 15.54 -1.25
C VAL A 226 7.13 16.53 -0.70
N ALA A 227 6.74 17.78 -0.43
CA ALA A 227 7.63 18.76 0.18
C ALA A 227 8.14 18.31 1.56
N GLY A 228 7.28 17.70 2.38
CA GLY A 228 7.63 17.13 3.68
C GLY A 228 8.61 15.96 3.57
N ILE A 229 8.41 15.05 2.62
CA ILE A 229 9.33 13.92 2.36
C ILE A 229 10.69 14.45 1.91
N HIS A 230 10.74 15.41 0.98
CA HIS A 230 11.99 16.01 0.52
C HIS A 230 12.68 16.79 1.64
N TYR A 231 11.92 17.51 2.48
CA TYR A 231 12.46 18.21 3.65
C TYR A 231 13.03 17.25 4.70
N GLN A 232 12.37 16.11 4.96
CA GLN A 232 12.90 15.11 5.87
C GLN A 232 14.12 14.38 5.29
N ALA A 233 14.12 14.08 3.99
CA ALA A 233 15.28 13.53 3.30
C ALA A 233 16.48 14.50 3.40
N LEU A 234 16.24 15.81 3.22
CA LEU A 234 17.25 16.86 3.40
C LEU A 234 17.74 16.95 4.85
N ARG A 235 16.85 16.84 5.86
CA ARG A 235 17.25 16.80 7.28
C ARG A 235 18.07 15.56 7.62
N LEU A 236 17.76 14.41 7.03
CA LEU A 236 18.54 13.18 7.22
C LEU A 236 19.93 13.30 6.58
N TRP A 237 20.00 13.92 5.40
CA TRP A 237 21.25 14.25 4.72
C TRP A 237 22.10 15.24 5.53
N LEU A 238 21.51 16.33 6.03
CA LEU A 238 22.17 17.29 6.95
C LEU A 238 22.63 16.62 8.26
N LYS A 239 21.95 15.55 8.70
CA LYS A 239 22.34 14.74 9.87
C LYS A 239 23.41 13.69 9.57
N ARG A 240 24.00 13.66 8.36
CA ARG A 240 25.06 12.74 7.92
C ARG A 240 24.71 11.27 8.14
N VAL A 241 23.46 10.88 7.92
CA VAL A 241 23.08 9.46 7.92
C VAL A 241 23.76 8.81 6.70
N PRO A 242 24.57 7.75 6.87
CA PRO A 242 25.26 7.11 5.75
C PRO A 242 24.23 6.59 4.75
N ILE A 243 24.42 6.97 3.48
CA ILE A 243 23.64 6.47 2.35
C ILE A 243 24.30 5.15 1.95
N HIS A 244 23.57 4.04 2.07
CA HIS A 244 24.06 2.78 1.53
C HIS A 244 23.76 2.78 0.02
N SER A 245 24.80 2.88 -0.79
CA SER A 245 24.70 2.80 -2.25
C SER A 245 24.05 1.48 -2.66
N HIS A 246 23.08 1.57 -3.57
CA HIS A 246 22.47 0.41 -4.19
C HIS A 246 23.56 -0.40 -4.92
N ALA A 247 23.87 -1.60 -4.45
CA ALA A 247 24.70 -2.52 -5.22
C ALA A 247 23.91 -2.88 -6.48
N LYS A 248 24.39 -2.46 -7.65
CA LYS A 248 23.93 -3.02 -8.92
C LYS A 248 24.00 -4.54 -8.78
N ARG A 249 22.86 -5.22 -8.88
CA ARG A 249 22.84 -6.67 -9.05
C ARG A 249 23.69 -6.94 -10.28
N LYS A 250 24.84 -7.60 -10.11
CA LYS A 250 25.54 -8.19 -11.26
C LYS A 250 24.54 -9.14 -11.90
N GLU A 251 24.24 -8.89 -13.16
CA GLU A 251 23.60 -9.87 -14.03
C GLU A 251 24.39 -11.17 -13.88
N THR A 252 23.72 -12.23 -13.42
CA THR A 252 24.26 -13.57 -13.57
C THR A 252 24.14 -13.89 -15.06
N PRO A 253 25.24 -14.18 -15.78
CA PRO A 253 25.14 -14.58 -17.17
C PRO A 253 24.54 -15.99 -17.25
N SER A 254 23.56 -16.11 -18.16
CA SER A 254 23.02 -17.32 -18.80
C SER A 254 22.27 -18.34 -17.95
#